data_AF-F9ULQ9-F1
#
_entry.id   AF-F9ULQ9-F1
#
_cell.length_a   1.000
_cell.length_b   1.000
_cell.length_c   1.000
_cell.angle_alpha   90.00
_cell.angle_beta   90.00
_cell.angle_gamma   90.00
#
_symmetry.space_group_name_H-M   'P 1'
#
loop_
_entity.id
_entity.type
_entity.pdbx_description
1 polymer ?
#
loop_
_entity_poly.entity_id
_entity_poly.type
_entity_poly.pdbx_seq_one_letter_code
_entity_poly.pdbx_strand_id
1 'polypeptide(L)'
;MENLMIDGTTCTPKLNYAFANQVKKELSADGRDGFDVLVDGLLDEDPEQIVNAYYYALAYFKRSQPSRDKVVEALEDTIFADDDKTNAAYSDIIQSLHADNFLARKLTSFVKGYNKILDIMQKKLDSEKEGSDQYNKDQLGMEQLQTQLDKLNKVLQPGTPQLVTPEVPA
;
A
#
# COMPACT_ATOMS: atom_id res chain seq x y z
N MET A 1 -1.38 -3.69 -11.73
CA MET A 1 -0.09 -3.05 -12.05
C MET A 1 0.13 -3.11 -13.54
N GLU A 2 0.48 -1.99 -14.16
CA GLU A 2 0.77 -1.90 -15.59
C GLU A 2 2.22 -2.29 -15.92
N ASN A 3 2.53 -2.48 -17.21
CA ASN A 3 3.91 -2.69 -17.66
C ASN A 3 4.61 -1.33 -17.80
N LEU A 4 5.90 -1.29 -17.48
CA LEU A 4 6.73 -0.11 -17.74
C LEU A 4 7.55 -0.30 -19.01
N MET A 5 7.76 0.77 -19.78
CA MET A 5 8.71 0.79 -20.89
C MET A 5 10.01 1.43 -20.39
N ILE A 6 11.09 0.64 -20.32
CA ILE A 6 12.39 1.12 -19.82
C ILE A 6 13.46 0.79 -20.85
N ASP A 7 14.15 1.81 -21.37
CA ASP A 7 15.21 1.68 -22.37
C ASP A 7 14.80 0.80 -23.58
N GLY A 8 13.55 0.99 -24.05
CA GLY A 8 12.98 0.22 -25.16
C GLY A 8 12.60 -1.23 -24.83
N THR A 9 12.67 -1.62 -23.55
CA THR A 9 12.28 -2.94 -23.07
C THR A 9 10.97 -2.86 -22.29
N THR A 10 10.01 -3.74 -22.61
CA THR A 10 8.81 -3.91 -21.80
C THR A 10 9.14 -4.69 -20.52
N CYS A 11 9.03 -4.00 -19.39
CA CYS A 11 9.27 -4.50 -18.05
C CYS A 11 7.92 -4.83 -17.38
N THR A 12 7.64 -6.13 -17.20
CA THR A 12 6.42 -6.61 -16.55
C THR A 12 6.65 -6.84 -15.04
N PRO A 13 5.96 -6.11 -14.15
CA PRO A 13 6.00 -6.36 -12.71
C PRO A 13 5.57 -7.78 -12.36
N LYS A 14 6.27 -8.41 -11.41
CA LYS A 14 5.93 -9.74 -10.89
C LYS A 14 5.83 -9.73 -9.37
N LEU A 15 4.59 -9.79 -8.89
CA LEU A 15 4.26 -9.94 -7.48
C LEU A 15 4.27 -11.42 -7.11
N ASN A 16 5.41 -11.91 -6.60
CA ASN A 16 5.60 -13.29 -6.17
C ASN A 16 6.43 -13.36 -4.88
N TYR A 17 6.84 -14.56 -4.47
CA TYR A 17 7.66 -14.73 -3.26
C TYR A 17 8.98 -13.94 -3.28
N ALA A 18 9.62 -13.77 -4.45
CA ALA A 18 10.86 -13.00 -4.55
C ALA A 18 10.61 -11.50 -4.28
N PHE A 19 9.54 -10.94 -4.83
CA PHE A 19 9.08 -9.59 -4.49
C PHE A 19 8.85 -9.47 -2.97
N ALA A 20 8.09 -10.40 -2.39
CA ALA A 20 7.77 -10.36 -0.96
C ALA A 20 9.02 -10.39 -0.08
N ASN A 21 10.03 -11.19 -0.47
CA ASN A 21 11.28 -11.31 0.27
C ASN A 21 12.13 -10.04 0.17
N GLN A 22 12.16 -9.38 -0.99
CA GLN A 22 12.86 -8.11 -1.15
C GLN A 22 12.17 -6.98 -0.37
N VAL A 23 10.86 -6.83 -0.52
CA VAL A 23 10.07 -5.85 0.24
C VAL A 23 10.29 -6.03 1.73
N LYS A 24 10.21 -7.27 2.23
CA LYS A 24 10.52 -7.59 3.63
C LYS A 24 11.92 -7.12 4.02
N LYS A 25 12.94 -7.40 3.20
CA LYS A 25 14.34 -7.10 3.55
C LYS A 25 14.65 -5.61 3.51
N GLU A 26 14.19 -4.92 2.47
CA GLU A 26 14.65 -3.57 2.16
C GLU A 26 13.77 -2.48 2.79
N LEU A 27 12.49 -2.76 3.07
CA LEU A 27 11.56 -1.78 3.65
C LEU A 27 11.27 -2.00 5.14
N SER A 28 11.88 -3.00 5.78
CA SER A 28 11.71 -3.17 7.23
C SER A 28 12.36 -1.99 7.95
N ALA A 29 11.56 -1.25 8.71
CA ALA A 29 11.97 -0.08 9.48
C ALA A 29 11.33 -0.14 10.87
N ASP A 30 12.05 0.33 11.89
CA ASP A 30 11.53 0.50 13.26
C ASP A 30 10.83 -0.75 13.85
N GLY A 31 11.35 -1.93 13.53
CA GLY A 31 10.81 -3.22 14.00
C GLY A 31 9.54 -3.69 13.27
N ARG A 32 9.11 -2.98 12.23
CA ARG A 32 7.96 -3.35 11.38
C ARG A 32 8.39 -4.24 10.20
N ASP A 33 7.53 -5.18 9.80
CA ASP A 33 7.76 -5.97 8.58
C ASP A 33 7.65 -5.06 7.35
N GLY A 34 8.61 -5.12 6.43
CA GLY A 34 8.62 -4.26 5.24
C GLY A 34 7.39 -4.39 4.34
N PHE A 35 6.67 -5.52 4.39
CA PHE A 35 5.38 -5.63 3.68
C PHE A 35 4.29 -4.78 4.34
N ASP A 36 4.28 -4.72 5.67
CA ASP A 36 3.33 -3.89 6.41
C ASP A 36 3.63 -2.40 6.16
N VAL A 37 4.92 -2.03 6.10
CA VAL A 37 5.36 -0.67 5.74
C VAL A 37 4.89 -0.29 4.33
N LEU A 38 5.05 -1.19 3.36
CA LEU A 38 4.59 -0.96 1.99
C LEU A 38 3.07 -0.75 1.94
N VAL A 39 2.29 -1.63 2.58
CA VAL A 39 0.83 -1.56 2.53
C VAL A 39 0.31 -0.30 3.24
N ASP A 40 0.86 0.06 4.39
CA ASP A 40 0.53 1.31 5.08
C ASP A 40 0.77 2.53 4.20
N GLY A 41 1.97 2.66 3.62
CA GLY A 41 2.27 3.84 2.82
C GLY A 41 1.43 3.91 1.55
N LEU A 42 1.01 2.77 0.97
CA LEU A 42 0.02 2.78 -0.13
C LEU A 42 -1.37 3.27 0.34
N LEU A 43 -1.79 2.98 1.57
CA LEU A 43 -3.05 3.46 2.14
C LEU A 43 -3.02 4.94 2.56
N ASP A 44 -1.81 5.40 2.92
CA ASP A 44 -1.49 6.80 3.23
C ASP A 44 -1.14 7.61 1.97
N GLU A 45 -1.28 7.01 0.78
CA GLU A 45 -1.07 7.66 -0.51
C GLU A 45 0.35 8.26 -0.66
N ASP A 46 1.36 7.56 -0.13
CA ASP A 46 2.78 7.88 -0.27
C ASP A 46 3.31 7.44 -1.65
N PRO A 47 3.68 8.38 -2.55
CA PRO A 47 4.15 8.05 -3.90
C PRO A 47 5.41 7.17 -3.91
N GLU A 48 6.24 7.26 -2.87
CA GLU A 48 7.45 6.45 -2.75
C GLU A 48 7.10 4.95 -2.66
N GLN A 49 5.91 4.60 -2.13
CA GLN A 49 5.46 3.22 -2.09
C GLN A 49 5.02 2.69 -3.47
N ILE A 50 4.56 3.55 -4.38
CA ILE A 50 4.36 3.16 -5.79
C ILE A 50 5.71 2.80 -6.39
N VAL A 51 6.73 3.65 -6.20
CA VAL A 51 8.10 3.38 -6.70
C VAL A 51 8.64 2.07 -6.13
N ASN A 52 8.52 1.86 -4.81
CA ASN A 52 8.97 0.64 -4.16
C ASN A 52 8.26 -0.61 -4.71
N ALA A 53 6.94 -0.55 -4.87
CA ALA A 53 6.17 -1.66 -5.43
C ALA A 53 6.68 -2.05 -6.83
N TYR A 54 6.84 -1.08 -7.73
CA TYR A 54 7.35 -1.34 -9.07
C TYR A 54 8.80 -1.81 -9.07
N TYR A 55 9.68 -1.12 -8.35
CA TYR A 55 11.10 -1.42 -8.32
C TYR A 55 11.38 -2.86 -7.86
N TYR A 56 10.76 -3.30 -6.76
CA TYR A 56 10.93 -4.67 -6.27
C TYR A 56 10.16 -5.72 -7.08
N ALA A 57 9.05 -5.35 -7.72
CA ALA A 57 8.31 -6.27 -8.58
C ALA A 57 9.07 -6.56 -9.89
N LEU A 58 9.97 -5.67 -10.31
CA LEU A 58 10.83 -5.84 -11.48
C LEU A 58 12.13 -6.60 -11.17
N ALA A 59 12.39 -6.92 -9.91
CA ALA A 59 13.62 -7.55 -9.45
C ALA A 59 13.66 -9.08 -9.59
N TYR A 60 12.83 -9.67 -10.47
CA TYR A 60 12.63 -11.11 -10.50
C TYR A 60 13.79 -11.88 -11.17
N PHE A 61 13.93 -13.14 -10.75
CA PHE A 61 15.03 -14.07 -11.02
C PHE A 61 15.50 -14.13 -12.49
N LYS A 62 16.83 -14.01 -12.69
CA LYS A 62 17.58 -14.14 -13.97
C LYS A 62 17.45 -12.99 -14.98
N ARG A 63 17.09 -11.78 -14.56
CA ARG A 63 17.25 -10.55 -15.37
C ARG A 63 17.99 -9.47 -14.58
N SER A 64 18.66 -8.57 -15.29
CA SER A 64 19.13 -7.31 -14.72
C SER A 64 17.91 -6.47 -14.35
N GLN A 65 17.71 -6.26 -13.05
CA GLN A 65 16.73 -5.32 -12.53
C GLN A 65 17.08 -3.91 -13.05
N PRO A 66 16.13 -3.15 -13.59
CA PRO A 66 16.36 -1.74 -13.91
C PRO A 66 16.80 -0.97 -12.65
N SER A 67 17.68 0.02 -12.80
CA SER A 67 18.01 0.92 -11.69
C SER A 67 16.76 1.64 -11.19
N ARG A 68 16.74 2.03 -9.91
CA ARG A 68 15.63 2.79 -9.32
C ARG A 68 15.30 4.03 -10.14
N ASP A 69 16.30 4.82 -10.54
CA ASP A 69 16.12 6.04 -11.33
C ASP A 69 15.36 5.78 -12.63
N LYS A 70 15.73 4.72 -13.35
CA LYS A 70 15.04 4.28 -14.58
C LYS A 70 13.59 3.84 -14.35
N VAL A 71 13.29 3.29 -13.18
CA VAL A 71 11.91 2.98 -12.80
C VAL A 71 11.14 4.27 -12.52
N VAL A 72 11.73 5.22 -11.80
CA VAL A 72 11.10 6.52 -11.53
C VAL A 72 10.86 7.29 -12.82
N GLU A 73 11.84 7.42 -13.70
CA GLU A 73 11.69 8.06 -15.02
C GLU A 73 10.50 7.47 -15.80
N ALA A 74 10.39 6.13 -15.83
CA ALA A 74 9.26 5.48 -16.51
C ALA A 74 7.91 5.71 -15.81
N LEU A 75 7.90 5.86 -14.49
CA LEU A 75 6.69 6.18 -13.72
C LEU A 75 6.27 7.64 -13.91
N GLU A 76 7.21 8.58 -14.02
CA GLU A 76 6.95 9.99 -14.35
C GLU A 76 6.21 10.13 -15.69
N ASP A 77 6.55 9.29 -16.67
CA ASP A 77 5.90 9.29 -17.98
C ASP A 77 4.55 8.55 -18.02
N THR A 78 4.24 7.70 -17.02
CA THR A 78 3.00 6.90 -17.02
C THR A 78 2.10 7.18 -15.82
N ILE A 79 2.49 6.75 -14.62
CA ILE A 79 1.67 6.78 -13.41
C ILE A 79 1.62 8.18 -12.80
N PHE A 80 2.77 8.84 -12.68
CA PHE A 80 2.88 10.18 -12.12
C PHE A 80 2.66 11.28 -13.16
N ALA A 81 2.28 10.92 -14.39
CA ALA A 81 1.95 11.87 -15.43
C ALA A 81 0.67 12.67 -15.13
N ASP A 82 -0.25 12.11 -14.33
CA ASP A 82 -1.46 12.77 -13.85
C ASP A 82 -1.95 12.20 -12.51
N ASP A 83 -2.69 13.04 -11.77
CA ASP A 83 -3.15 12.71 -10.42
C ASP A 83 -4.14 11.53 -10.42
N ASP A 84 -4.99 11.41 -11.43
CA ASP A 84 -5.98 10.32 -11.51
C ASP A 84 -5.29 8.96 -11.63
N LYS A 85 -4.27 8.83 -12.48
CA LYS A 85 -3.46 7.61 -12.58
C LYS A 85 -2.66 7.33 -11.31
N THR A 86 -2.12 8.36 -10.67
CA THR A 86 -1.39 8.21 -9.41
C THR A 86 -2.32 7.67 -8.32
N ASN A 87 -3.49 8.28 -8.18
CA ASN A 87 -4.51 7.88 -7.22
C ASN A 87 -5.02 6.46 -7.50
N ALA A 88 -5.20 6.11 -8.78
CA ALA A 88 -5.57 4.76 -9.19
C ALA A 88 -4.50 3.73 -8.81
N ALA A 89 -3.22 4.06 -8.99
CA ALA A 89 -2.10 3.15 -8.81
C ALA A 89 -2.00 2.59 -7.40
N TYR A 90 -2.32 3.37 -6.35
CA TYR A 90 -2.35 2.86 -4.97
C TYR A 90 -3.29 1.65 -4.84
N SER A 91 -4.53 1.81 -5.31
CA SER A 91 -5.53 0.75 -5.25
C SER A 91 -5.18 -0.43 -6.16
N ASP A 92 -4.67 -0.15 -7.36
CA ASP A 92 -4.29 -1.17 -8.33
C ASP A 92 -3.14 -2.06 -7.83
N ILE A 93 -2.17 -1.48 -7.12
CA ILE A 93 -1.08 -2.23 -6.51
C ILE A 93 -1.63 -3.15 -5.42
N ILE A 94 -2.45 -2.64 -4.51
CA ILE A 94 -3.07 -3.43 -3.43
C ILE A 94 -3.93 -4.57 -4.01
N GLN A 95 -4.72 -4.30 -5.05
CA GLN A 95 -5.50 -5.34 -5.74
C GLN A 95 -4.60 -6.38 -6.41
N SER A 96 -3.48 -5.96 -6.99
CA SER A 96 -2.51 -6.87 -7.60
C SER A 96 -1.82 -7.76 -6.54
N LEU A 97 -1.55 -7.22 -5.35
CA LEU A 97 -1.06 -7.99 -4.20
C LEU A 97 -2.12 -9.00 -3.73
N HIS A 98 -3.40 -8.63 -3.73
CA HIS A 98 -4.50 -9.51 -3.35
C HIS A 98 -4.81 -10.60 -4.39
N ALA A 99 -4.50 -10.37 -5.67
CA ALA A 99 -4.67 -11.35 -6.72
C ALA A 99 -3.65 -12.51 -6.66
N ASP A 100 -2.49 -12.31 -6.02
CA ASP A 100 -1.49 -13.38 -5.83
C ASP A 100 -1.79 -14.23 -4.58
N ASN A 101 -1.74 -15.55 -4.72
CA ASN A 101 -2.09 -16.49 -3.64
C ASN A 101 -1.26 -16.31 -2.36
N PHE A 102 0.04 -16.04 -2.48
CA PHE A 102 0.92 -15.91 -1.32
C PHE A 102 0.76 -14.53 -0.68
N LEU A 103 0.75 -13.49 -1.50
CA LEU A 103 0.63 -12.11 -1.04
C LEU A 103 -0.75 -11.77 -0.48
N ALA A 104 -1.83 -12.37 -1.02
CA ALA A 104 -3.17 -12.29 -0.44
C ALA A 104 -3.21 -12.80 1.01
N ARG A 105 -2.45 -13.87 1.31
CA ARG A 105 -2.33 -14.40 2.68
C ARG A 105 -1.53 -13.46 3.57
N LYS A 106 -0.50 -12.78 3.05
CA LYS A 106 0.20 -11.71 3.79
C LYS A 106 -0.74 -10.53 4.07
N LEU A 107 -1.50 -10.05 3.09
CA LEU A 107 -2.51 -9.00 3.28
C LEU A 107 -3.58 -9.41 4.30
N THR A 108 -4.05 -10.65 4.26
CA THR A 108 -5.00 -11.17 5.26
C THR A 108 -4.38 -11.16 6.66
N SER A 109 -3.09 -11.52 6.78
CA SER A 109 -2.38 -11.48 8.06
C SER A 109 -2.22 -10.05 8.58
N PHE A 110 -1.90 -9.11 7.68
CA PHE A 110 -1.84 -7.68 7.98
C PHE A 110 -3.17 -7.15 8.53
N VAL A 111 -4.28 -7.42 7.82
CA VAL A 111 -5.65 -7.05 8.25
C VAL A 111 -5.98 -7.62 9.63
N LYS A 112 -5.63 -8.88 9.90
CA LYS A 112 -5.83 -9.49 11.23
C LYS A 112 -5.00 -8.81 12.32
N GLY A 113 -3.77 -8.41 12.00
CA GLY A 113 -2.91 -7.63 12.90
C GLY A 113 -3.56 -6.29 13.28
N TYR A 114 -4.04 -5.55 12.28
CA TYR A 114 -4.74 -4.28 12.48
C TYR A 114 -5.99 -4.41 13.34
N ASN A 115 -6.87 -5.37 13.06
CA ASN A 115 -8.06 -5.62 13.87
C ASN A 115 -7.69 -5.90 15.34
N LYS A 116 -6.64 -6.68 15.58
CA LYS A 116 -6.16 -6.95 16.95
C LYS A 116 -5.66 -5.69 17.65
N ILE A 117 -5.02 -4.77 16.93
CA ILE A 117 -4.57 -3.48 17.48
C ILE A 117 -5.80 -2.63 17.85
N LEU A 118 -6.80 -2.53 16.97
CA LEU A 118 -8.05 -1.82 17.23
C LEU A 118 -8.76 -2.37 18.47
N ASP A 119 -8.87 -3.70 18.60
CA ASP A 119 -9.47 -4.34 19.79
C ASP A 119 -8.73 -3.98 21.09
N ILE A 120 -7.40 -3.86 21.04
CA ILE A 120 -6.58 -3.48 22.19
C ILE A 120 -6.77 -1.99 22.51
N MET A 121 -6.79 -1.13 21.50
CA MET A 121 -7.02 0.31 21.67
C MET A 121 -8.41 0.59 22.24
N GLN A 122 -9.45 -0.09 21.75
CA GLN A 122 -10.80 0.04 22.30
C GLN A 122 -10.83 -0.32 23.78
N LYS A 123 -10.24 -1.45 24.17
CA LYS A 123 -10.16 -1.85 25.59
C LYS A 123 -9.40 -0.84 26.43
N LYS A 124 -8.37 -0.20 25.86
CA LYS A 124 -7.62 0.85 26.54
C LYS A 124 -8.52 2.06 26.76
N LEU A 125 -9.20 2.55 25.72
CA LEU A 125 -10.14 3.66 25.80
C LEU A 125 -11.25 3.42 26.83
N ASP A 126 -11.81 2.21 26.87
CA ASP A 126 -12.86 1.83 27.84
C ASP A 126 -12.37 1.90 29.30
N SER A 127 -11.06 1.79 29.52
CA SER A 127 -10.43 1.88 30.84
C SER A 127 -9.93 3.28 31.21
N GLU A 128 -9.91 4.19 30.23
CA GLU A 128 -9.43 5.56 30.41
C GLU A 128 -10.56 6.51 30.81
N LYS A 129 -10.18 7.65 31.39
CA LYS A 129 -11.14 8.70 31.69
C LYS A 129 -11.51 9.41 30.39
N GLU A 130 -12.76 9.26 29.97
CA GLU A 130 -13.34 9.96 28.82
C GLU A 130 -13.08 11.47 28.90
N GLY A 131 -12.69 12.06 27.77
CA GLY A 131 -12.37 13.48 27.63
C GLY A 131 -11.02 13.92 28.22
N SER A 132 -10.21 12.99 28.75
CA SER A 132 -8.81 13.29 29.08
C SER A 132 -7.96 13.45 27.82
N ASP A 133 -6.83 14.15 27.93
CA ASP A 133 -5.90 14.34 26.79
C ASP A 133 -5.41 13.01 26.21
N GLN A 134 -5.16 12.02 27.08
CA GLN A 134 -4.74 10.69 26.67
C GLN A 134 -5.86 9.94 25.91
N TYR A 135 -7.09 10.00 26.44
CA TYR A 135 -8.27 9.43 25.78
C TYR A 135 -8.48 10.03 24.39
N ASN A 136 -8.45 11.37 24.27
CA ASN A 136 -8.64 12.05 22.99
C ASN A 136 -7.56 11.68 21.98
N LYS A 137 -6.30 11.55 22.43
CA LYS A 137 -5.18 11.14 21.59
C LYS A 137 -5.33 9.69 21.10
N ASP A 138 -5.69 8.78 21.98
CA ASP A 138 -5.86 7.38 21.64
C ASP A 138 -7.10 7.14 20.78
N GLN A 139 -8.17 7.90 21.01
CA GLN A 139 -9.37 7.89 20.19
C GLN A 139 -9.04 8.33 18.76
N LEU A 140 -8.31 9.43 18.59
CA LEU A 140 -7.87 9.90 17.28
C LEU A 140 -6.99 8.84 16.58
N GLY A 141 -6.06 8.21 17.31
CA GLY A 141 -5.23 7.14 16.76
C GLY A 141 -6.06 5.93 16.31
N MET A 142 -7.09 5.56 17.09
CA MET A 142 -8.02 4.48 16.73
C MET A 142 -8.84 4.83 15.47
N GLU A 143 -9.37 6.06 15.36
CA GLU A 143 -10.13 6.53 14.20
C GLU A 143 -9.28 6.52 12.91
N GLN A 144 -8.00 6.89 13.00
CA GLN A 144 -7.07 6.83 11.88
C GLN A 144 -6.85 5.39 11.40
N LEU A 145 -6.60 4.45 12.32
CA LEU A 145 -6.44 3.03 12.00
C LEU A 145 -7.72 2.42 11.41
N GLN A 146 -8.88 2.79 11.95
CA GLN A 146 -10.18 2.37 11.43
C GLN A 146 -10.36 2.84 9.96
N THR A 147 -9.99 4.09 9.67
CA THR A 147 -10.06 4.68 8.33
C THR A 147 -9.15 3.93 7.34
N GLN A 148 -7.92 3.63 7.72
CA GLN A 148 -6.99 2.86 6.88
C GLN A 148 -7.53 1.44 6.60
N LEU A 149 -8.08 0.79 7.62
CA LEU A 149 -8.67 -0.54 7.47
C LEU A 149 -9.90 -0.52 6.55
N ASP A 150 -10.74 0.51 6.65
CA ASP A 150 -11.90 0.70 5.77
C ASP A 150 -11.48 0.97 4.33
N LYS A 151 -10.45 1.80 4.10
CA LYS A 151 -9.85 1.99 2.77
C LYS A 151 -9.37 0.64 2.21
N LEU A 152 -8.60 -0.11 2.98
CA LEU A 152 -8.09 -1.42 2.57
C LEU A 152 -9.23 -2.38 2.22
N ASN A 153 -10.24 -2.51 3.09
CA ASN A 153 -11.38 -3.38 2.84
C ASN A 153 -12.16 -2.99 1.58
N LYS A 154 -12.34 -1.69 1.30
CA LYS A 154 -12.97 -1.21 0.06
C LYS A 154 -12.18 -1.60 -1.18
N VAL A 155 -10.85 -1.49 -1.12
CA VAL A 155 -9.95 -1.87 -2.23
C VAL A 155 -9.96 -3.38 -2.47
N LEU A 156 -10.11 -4.18 -1.41
CA LEU A 156 -10.13 -5.65 -1.48
C LEU A 156 -11.49 -6.23 -1.90
N GLN A 157 -12.57 -5.45 -1.88
CA GLN A 157 -13.87 -5.89 -2.40
C GLN A 157 -13.82 -6.05 -3.93
N PRO A 158 -14.29 -7.17 -4.50
CA PRO A 158 -14.32 -7.34 -5.94
C PRO A 158 -15.31 -6.36 -6.58
N GLY A 159 -14.81 -5.48 -7.47
CA GLY A 159 -15.63 -4.63 -8.33
C GLY A 159 -15.93 -3.22 -7.83
N THR A 160 -15.20 -2.70 -6.83
CA THR A 160 -15.39 -1.33 -6.34
C THR A 160 -14.87 -0.31 -7.38
N PRO A 161 -15.74 0.53 -7.98
CA PRO A 161 -15.29 1.63 -8.82
C PRO A 161 -14.52 2.63 -7.96
N GLN A 162 -13.40 3.15 -8.48
CA GLN A 162 -12.69 4.26 -7.86
C GLN A 162 -13.67 5.44 -7.72
N LEU A 163 -13.72 6.03 -6.52
CA LEU A 163 -14.53 7.21 -6.24
C LEU A 163 -13.98 8.36 -7.09
N VAL A 164 -14.65 8.63 -8.21
CA VAL A 164 -14.49 9.88 -8.95
C VAL A 164 -14.98 10.99 -8.02
N THR A 165 -14.07 11.83 -7.53
CA THR A 165 -14.44 13.05 -6.82
C THR A 165 -15.31 13.91 -7.73
N PRO A 166 -16.52 14.33 -7.31
CA PRO A 166 -17.34 15.19 -8.14
C PRO A 166 -16.67 16.57 -8.23
N GLU A 167 -16.31 16.98 -9.45
CA GLU A 167 -16.01 18.37 -9.75
C GLU A 167 -17.14 19.26 -9.22
N VAL A 168 -16.78 20.21 -8.35
CA VAL A 168 -17.67 21.30 -7.96
C VAL A 168 -17.75 22.24 -9.16
N PRO A 169 -18.91 22.41 -9.82
CA PRO A 169 -19.01 23.37 -10.92
C PRO A 169 -18.91 24.79 -10.34
N ALA A 170 -18.10 25.62 -10.99
CA ALA A 170 -18.03 27.06 -10.76
C ALA A 170 -19.33 27.79 -11.13
#